data_AF-A0A7W3Z8U9-F1
#
_entry.id   AF-A0A7W3Z8U9-F1
#
_cell.length_a   1.000
_cell.length_b   1.000
_cell.length_c   1.000
_cell.angle_alpha   90.00
_cell.angle_beta   90.00
_cell.angle_gamma   90.00
#
_symmetry.space_group_name_H-M   'P 1'
#
loop_
_entity.id
_entity.type
_entity.pdbx_description
1 polymer ?
#
loop_
_entity_poly.entity_id
_entity_poly.type
_entity_poly.pdbx_seq_one_letter_code
_entity_poly.pdbx_strand_id
1 'polypeptide(L)'
;MLRIEKSGLTRYEITSDGRLLTVVEGRSGGQFRLDGTSYRIRRRFRTYQLLTADGSVLASTHRPGTRTWSVESGGSELRFRRTGRRDHAQVDEAGNTVGTVAAGTADLSGVKPALQVFVLTALAMRSRRRRVVVVAGS
;
A
#
# COMPACT_ATOMS: atom_id res chain seq x y z
N MET A 1 8.12 7.78 -9.50
CA MET A 1 7.26 7.95 -8.30
C MET A 1 5.82 7.52 -8.61
N LEU A 2 5.20 6.70 -7.77
CA LEU A 2 3.76 6.37 -7.90
C LEU A 2 2.89 7.29 -7.05
N ARG A 3 1.67 7.55 -7.50
CA ARG A 3 0.65 8.32 -6.77
C ARG A 3 -0.67 7.55 -6.75
N ILE A 4 -1.37 7.55 -5.62
CA ILE A 4 -2.70 6.97 -5.45
C ILE A 4 -3.72 8.08 -5.21
N GLU A 5 -4.80 8.06 -5.98
CA GLU A 5 -5.93 8.97 -5.84
C GLU A 5 -7.22 8.17 -5.71
N LYS A 6 -8.16 8.70 -4.92
CA LYS A 6 -9.46 8.03 -4.73
C LYS A 6 -10.44 8.59 -5.75
N SER A 7 -10.78 7.81 -6.77
CA SER A 7 -11.74 8.21 -7.80
C SER A 7 -13.18 7.72 -7.57
N GLY A 8 -13.43 6.97 -6.49
CA GLY A 8 -14.78 6.56 -6.12
C GLY A 8 -14.89 5.95 -4.73
N LEU A 9 -16.09 5.45 -4.37
CA LEU A 9 -16.32 4.83 -3.06
C LEU A 9 -15.39 3.65 -2.81
N THR A 10 -15.11 2.83 -3.82
CA THR A 10 -14.25 1.63 -3.74
C THR A 10 -13.18 1.60 -4.81
N ARG A 11 -12.93 2.74 -5.48
CA ARG A 11 -11.98 2.83 -6.59
C ARG A 11 -10.81 3.72 -6.22
N TYR A 12 -9.62 3.26 -6.56
CA TYR A 12 -8.37 4.01 -6.45
C TYR A 12 -7.65 3.98 -7.79
N GLU A 13 -7.20 5.14 -8.24
CA GLU A 13 -6.37 5.28 -9.42
C GLU A 13 -4.92 5.41 -8.99
N ILE A 14 -4.04 4.65 -9.64
CA ILE A 14 -2.61 4.73 -9.41
C ILE A 14 -1.95 5.22 -10.68
N THR A 15 -1.20 6.31 -10.55
CA THR A 15 -0.49 6.96 -11.65
C THR A 15 1.02 6.89 -11.42
N SER A 16 1.79 6.83 -12.52
CA SER A 16 3.23 7.09 -12.53
C SER A 16 3.48 8.25 -13.48
N ASP A 17 4.17 9.28 -13.01
CA ASP A 17 4.57 10.43 -13.85
C ASP A 17 3.38 11.05 -14.61
N GLY A 18 2.22 11.12 -13.93
CA GLY A 18 0.97 11.66 -14.46
C GLY A 18 0.17 10.71 -15.37
N ARG A 19 0.70 9.53 -15.70
CA ARG A 19 0.00 8.53 -16.54
C ARG A 19 -0.66 7.47 -15.67
N LEU A 20 -1.88 7.08 -16.04
CA LEU A 20 -2.59 5.99 -15.36
C LEU A 20 -1.84 4.68 -15.55
N LEU A 21 -1.40 4.11 -14.43
CA LEU A 21 -0.69 2.83 -14.39
C LEU A 21 -1.65 1.68 -14.14
N THR A 22 -2.53 1.82 -13.15
CA THR A 22 -3.57 0.82 -12.87
C THR A 22 -4.71 1.44 -12.05
N VAL A 23 -5.85 0.77 -12.06
CA VAL A 23 -6.96 1.01 -11.13
C VAL A 23 -7.01 -0.13 -10.13
N VAL A 24 -7.22 0.19 -8.86
CA VAL A 24 -7.51 -0.79 -7.81
C VAL A 24 -8.96 -0.66 -7.39
N GLU A 25 -9.70 -1.76 -7.51
CA GLU A 25 -11.12 -1.81 -7.17
C GLU A 25 -11.37 -2.69 -5.96
N GLY A 26 -11.90 -2.09 -4.89
CA GLY A 26 -12.42 -2.77 -3.70
C GLY A 26 -12.40 -1.94 -2.40
N ARG A 27 -13.10 -2.44 -1.37
CA ARG A 27 -13.35 -1.70 -0.11
C ARG A 27 -12.39 -2.02 1.02
N SER A 28 -12.13 -3.30 1.27
CA SER A 28 -11.26 -3.82 2.34
C SER A 28 -10.18 -4.75 1.81
N GLY A 29 -9.94 -4.68 0.50
CA GLY A 29 -9.15 -5.53 -0.37
C GLY A 29 -9.49 -5.07 -1.77
N GLY A 30 -8.91 -5.68 -2.79
CA GLY A 30 -9.24 -5.30 -4.16
C GLY A 30 -8.51 -6.12 -5.19
N GLN A 31 -8.66 -5.71 -6.43
CA GLN A 31 -7.95 -6.30 -7.56
C GLN A 31 -7.43 -5.19 -8.46
N PHE A 32 -6.35 -5.47 -9.15
CA PHE A 32 -5.74 -4.55 -10.10
C PHE A 32 -5.00 -5.33 -11.16
N ARG A 33 -4.72 -4.68 -12.29
CA ARG A 33 -3.98 -5.29 -13.40
C ARG A 33 -2.83 -4.38 -13.77
N LEU A 34 -1.64 -4.96 -13.83
CA LEU A 34 -0.41 -4.23 -14.11
C LEU A 34 0.38 -4.98 -15.17
N ASP A 35 0.73 -4.31 -16.27
CA ASP A 35 1.46 -4.89 -17.41
C ASP A 35 0.84 -6.22 -17.87
N GLY A 36 -0.50 -6.24 -18.00
CA GLY A 36 -1.24 -7.44 -18.42
C GLY A 36 -1.41 -8.51 -17.34
N THR A 37 -0.73 -8.40 -16.19
CA THR A 37 -0.82 -9.37 -15.07
C THR A 37 -1.86 -8.97 -14.04
N SER A 38 -2.73 -9.90 -13.66
CA SER A 38 -3.77 -9.68 -12.65
C SER A 38 -3.26 -9.96 -11.25
N TYR A 39 -3.58 -9.07 -10.31
CA TYR A 39 -3.22 -9.17 -8.91
C TYR A 39 -4.45 -8.98 -8.02
N ARG A 40 -4.47 -9.66 -6.87
CA ARG A 40 -5.53 -9.53 -5.87
C ARG A 40 -4.95 -9.15 -4.51
N ILE A 41 -5.54 -8.15 -3.89
CA ILE A 41 -5.27 -7.73 -2.52
C ILE A 41 -6.33 -8.33 -1.61
N ARG A 42 -5.92 -9.27 -0.76
CA ARG A 42 -6.76 -9.90 0.26
C ARG A 42 -6.44 -9.33 1.62
N ARG A 43 -7.45 -8.94 2.40
CA ARG A 43 -7.25 -8.62 3.81
C ARG A 43 -7.35 -9.88 4.68
N ARG A 44 -6.45 -9.98 5.67
CA ARG A 44 -6.46 -11.02 6.70
C ARG A 44 -6.29 -10.34 8.07
N PHE A 45 -7.33 -10.27 8.90
CA PHE A 45 -7.30 -9.56 10.18
C PHE A 45 -6.72 -8.13 10.09
N ARG A 46 -5.51 -7.88 10.62
CA ARG A 46 -4.83 -6.58 10.62
C ARG A 46 -3.79 -6.45 9.52
N THR A 47 -3.68 -7.42 8.61
CA THR A 47 -2.73 -7.47 7.50
C THR A 47 -3.45 -7.51 6.15
N TYR A 48 -2.71 -7.19 5.10
CA TYR A 48 -3.09 -7.42 3.71
C TYR A 48 -2.08 -8.36 3.06
N GLN A 49 -2.53 -9.11 2.07
CA GLN A 49 -1.73 -9.98 1.23
C GLN A 49 -1.94 -9.57 -0.22
N LEU A 50 -0.86 -9.59 -0.99
CA LEU A 50 -0.87 -9.49 -2.45
C LEU A 50 -0.79 -10.90 -3.01
N LEU A 51 -1.73 -11.23 -3.89
CA LEU A 51 -1.83 -12.53 -4.54
C LEU A 51 -1.63 -12.37 -6.05
N THR A 52 -0.96 -13.34 -6.66
CA THR A 52 -0.91 -13.53 -8.11
C THR A 52 -2.25 -14.03 -8.65
N ALA A 53 -2.38 -14.12 -9.97
CA ALA A 53 -3.60 -14.58 -10.64
C ALA A 53 -3.98 -16.03 -10.26
N ASP A 54 -2.98 -16.89 -10.06
CA ASP A 54 -3.15 -18.28 -9.60
C ASP A 54 -3.49 -18.39 -8.09
N GLY A 55 -3.45 -17.28 -7.35
CA GLY A 55 -3.78 -17.24 -5.93
C GLY A 55 -2.60 -17.44 -4.98
N SER A 56 -1.37 -17.62 -5.49
CA SER A 56 -0.16 -17.63 -4.66
C SER A 56 0.07 -16.28 -3.99
N VAL A 57 0.56 -16.31 -2.75
CA VAL A 57 0.89 -15.09 -2.00
C VAL A 57 2.23 -14.56 -2.49
N LEU A 58 2.21 -13.39 -3.14
CA LEU A 58 3.40 -12.69 -3.57
C LEU A 58 4.02 -11.86 -2.42
N ALA A 59 3.17 -11.21 -1.62
CA ALA A 59 3.61 -10.38 -0.51
C ALA A 59 2.59 -10.29 0.62
N SER A 60 3.05 -9.92 1.82
CA SER A 60 2.20 -9.73 3.00
C SER A 60 2.67 -8.55 3.83
N THR A 61 1.74 -7.72 4.31
CA THR A 61 2.08 -6.63 5.23
C THR A 61 2.11 -7.12 6.68
N HIS A 62 3.00 -6.57 7.51
CA HIS A 62 2.94 -6.70 8.96
C HIS A 62 2.58 -5.35 9.61
N ARG A 63 1.39 -5.25 10.22
CA ARG A 63 0.88 -4.06 10.95
C ARG A 63 0.93 -2.74 10.12
N PRO A 64 0.39 -2.67 8.89
CA PRO A 64 0.49 -1.48 8.05
C PRO A 64 -0.05 -0.22 8.72
N GLY A 65 0.70 0.88 8.59
CA GLY A 65 0.35 2.21 9.11
C GLY A 65 0.59 2.42 10.62
N THR A 66 1.28 1.49 11.30
CA THR A 66 1.79 1.71 12.66
C THR A 66 3.12 2.45 12.65
N ARG A 67 3.68 2.74 13.85
CA ARG A 67 4.94 3.50 13.99
C ARG A 67 6.10 2.82 13.27
N THR A 68 6.14 1.50 13.32
CA THR A 68 6.98 0.63 12.49
C THR A 68 6.06 -0.41 11.85
N TRP A 69 6.33 -0.79 10.61
CA TRP A 69 5.58 -1.82 9.88
C TRP A 69 6.41 -2.34 8.71
N SER A 70 6.01 -3.44 8.09
CA SER A 70 6.78 -4.04 7.00
C SER A 70 5.93 -4.70 5.92
N VAL A 71 6.57 -5.01 4.79
CA VAL A 71 6.06 -5.88 3.73
C VAL A 71 7.08 -6.98 3.46
N GLU A 72 6.68 -8.22 3.66
CA GLU A 72 7.45 -9.41 3.30
C GLU A 72 7.09 -9.84 1.87
N SER A 73 8.09 -10.17 1.05
CA SER A 73 7.91 -10.64 -0.32
C SER A 73 9.11 -11.50 -0.74
N GLY A 74 8.88 -12.78 -1.04
CA GLY A 74 9.90 -13.67 -1.64
C GLY A 74 11.21 -13.76 -0.85
N GLY A 75 11.14 -13.75 0.49
CA GLY A 75 12.32 -13.81 1.37
C GLY A 75 12.94 -12.44 1.71
N SER A 76 12.47 -11.35 1.10
CA SER A 76 12.91 -9.99 1.41
C SER A 76 11.86 -9.24 2.24
N GLU A 77 12.31 -8.36 3.13
CA GLU A 77 11.45 -7.48 3.93
C GLU A 77 11.69 -6.00 3.59
N LEU A 78 10.62 -5.30 3.19
CA LEU A 78 10.59 -3.85 3.12
C LEU A 78 10.19 -3.32 4.49
N ARG A 79 11.11 -2.66 5.20
CA ARG A 79 10.86 -2.07 6.52
C ARG A 79 10.46 -0.61 6.39
N PHE A 80 9.47 -0.20 7.17
CA PHE A 80 8.97 1.17 7.17
C PHE A 80 8.90 1.75 8.58
N ARG A 81 9.27 3.02 8.70
CA ARG A 81 9.14 3.82 9.92
C ARG A 81 8.29 5.05 9.63
N ARG A 82 7.33 5.33 10.52
CA ARG A 82 6.49 6.52 10.41
C ARG A 82 7.30 7.78 10.70
N THR A 83 7.26 8.75 9.78
CA THR A 83 7.95 10.05 9.85
C THR A 83 7.00 11.22 10.05
N GLY A 84 5.72 11.05 9.72
CA GLY A 84 4.67 12.07 9.90
C GLY A 84 3.36 11.47 10.40
N ARG A 85 2.25 12.24 10.34
CA ARG A 85 0.94 11.73 10.75
C ARG A 85 0.49 10.54 9.90
N ARG A 86 0.81 10.57 8.61
CA ARG A 86 0.49 9.53 7.62
C ARG A 86 1.69 9.14 6.75
N ASP A 87 2.83 9.77 6.95
CA ASP A 87 4.01 9.62 6.11
C ASP A 87 4.97 8.61 6.73
N HIS A 88 5.63 7.86 5.87
CA HIS A 88 6.51 6.76 6.24
C HIS A 88 7.76 6.79 5.36
N ALA A 89 8.90 6.45 5.94
CA ALA A 89 10.15 6.19 5.24
C ALA A 89 10.36 4.68 5.15
N GLN A 90 10.76 4.17 3.99
CA GLN A 90 11.37 2.86 3.88
C GLN A 90 12.79 2.95 4.43
N VAL A 91 13.18 1.99 5.26
CA VAL A 91 14.49 1.93 5.88
C VAL A 91 15.23 0.64 5.52
N ASP A 92 16.55 0.72 5.40
CA ASP A 92 17.43 -0.45 5.27
C ASP A 92 17.72 -1.10 6.64
N GLU A 93 18.65 -2.04 6.68
CA GLU A 93 19.05 -2.74 7.91
C GLU A 93 19.73 -1.81 8.93
N ALA A 94 20.47 -0.82 8.44
CA ALA A 94 21.17 0.16 9.25
C ALA A 94 20.24 1.29 9.73
N GLY A 95 19.00 1.34 9.25
CA GLY A 95 18.00 2.35 9.59
C GLY A 95 18.08 3.61 8.72
N ASN A 96 18.84 3.60 7.64
CA ASN A 96 18.91 4.70 6.67
C ASN A 96 17.66 4.73 5.82
N THR A 97 17.19 5.93 5.47
CA THR A 97 16.04 6.09 4.57
C THR A 97 16.44 5.76 3.13
N VAL A 98 15.75 4.79 2.53
CA VAL A 98 15.98 4.35 1.14
C VAL A 98 14.76 4.55 0.23
N GLY A 99 13.66 5.05 0.79
CA GLY A 99 12.43 5.34 0.06
C GLY A 99 11.42 6.06 0.93
N THR A 100 10.36 6.59 0.32
CA THR A 100 9.35 7.39 1.02
C THR A 100 7.94 7.05 0.57
N VAL A 101 6.99 7.20 1.50
CA VAL A 101 5.55 7.12 1.25
C VAL A 101 4.88 8.29 1.99
N ALA A 102 4.43 9.29 1.26
CA ALA A 102 3.87 10.51 1.84
C ALA A 102 2.71 11.04 1.00
N ALA A 103 1.68 11.62 1.61
CA ALA A 103 0.56 12.25 0.89
C ALA A 103 -0.09 11.41 -0.25
N GLY A 104 -0.06 10.07 -0.15
CA GLY A 104 -0.57 9.19 -1.21
C GLY A 104 0.39 9.01 -2.38
N THR A 105 1.66 9.36 -2.24
CA THR A 105 2.73 9.00 -3.18
C THR A 105 3.66 7.97 -2.56
N ALA A 106 4.28 7.16 -3.41
CA ALA A 106 5.34 6.24 -3.03
C ALA A 106 6.52 6.42 -3.98
N ASP A 107 7.69 6.62 -3.40
CA ASP A 107 8.97 6.58 -4.09
C ASP A 107 9.83 5.52 -3.41
N LEU A 108 9.78 4.30 -3.95
CA LEU A 108 10.47 3.12 -3.41
C LEU A 108 11.40 2.58 -4.50
N SER A 109 12.54 3.24 -4.68
CA SER A 109 13.53 2.86 -5.69
C SER A 109 13.97 1.39 -5.52
N GLY A 110 14.10 0.68 -6.63
CA GLY A 110 14.43 -0.76 -6.64
C GLY A 110 13.28 -1.70 -6.24
N VAL A 111 12.12 -1.18 -5.81
CA VAL A 111 10.95 -2.00 -5.47
C VAL A 111 10.07 -2.22 -6.70
N LYS A 112 9.69 -3.48 -6.95
CA LYS A 112 8.81 -3.86 -8.07
C LYS A 112 7.52 -3.03 -8.09
N PRO A 113 7.05 -2.56 -9.26
CA PRO A 113 5.84 -1.73 -9.37
C PRO A 113 4.60 -2.31 -8.67
N ALA A 114 4.37 -3.62 -8.77
CA ALA A 114 3.25 -4.30 -8.10
C ALA A 114 3.31 -4.18 -6.55
N LEU A 115 4.51 -4.19 -5.96
CA LEU A 115 4.70 -4.01 -4.52
C LEU A 115 4.45 -2.56 -4.10
N GLN A 116 4.84 -1.59 -4.92
CA GLN A 116 4.55 -0.18 -4.65
C GLN A 116 3.04 0.11 -4.69
N VAL A 117 2.34 -0.42 -5.70
CA VAL A 117 0.85 -0.40 -5.79
C VAL A 117 0.22 -0.99 -4.53
N PHE A 118 0.73 -2.15 -4.10
CA PHE A 118 0.25 -2.83 -2.90
C PHE A 118 0.46 -2.02 -1.62
N VAL A 119 1.65 -1.42 -1.43
CA VAL A 119 1.98 -0.53 -0.30
C VAL A 119 1.01 0.65 -0.22
N LEU A 120 0.83 1.37 -1.32
CA LEU A 120 -0.08 2.53 -1.38
C LEU A 120 -1.52 2.13 -1.05
N THR A 121 -1.99 1.04 -1.65
CA THR A 121 -3.35 0.55 -1.45
C THR A 121 -3.60 0.11 0.00
N ALA A 122 -2.67 -0.65 0.59
CA ALA A 122 -2.78 -1.12 1.96
C ALA A 122 -2.88 0.05 2.96
N LEU A 123 -2.06 1.09 2.78
CA LEU A 123 -2.09 2.30 3.61
C LEU A 123 -3.37 3.12 3.39
N ALA A 124 -3.84 3.26 2.15
CA ALA A 124 -5.08 3.96 1.84
C ALA A 124 -6.30 3.27 2.47
N MET A 125 -6.42 1.95 2.32
CA MET A 125 -7.50 1.15 2.91
C MET A 125 -7.44 1.16 4.44
N ARG A 126 -6.23 1.12 5.03
CA ARG A 126 -6.05 1.23 6.48
C ARG A 126 -6.48 2.60 7.01
N SER A 127 -6.10 3.68 6.32
CA SER A 127 -6.40 5.05 6.70
C SER A 127 -7.90 5.35 6.67
N ARG A 128 -8.65 4.71 5.76
CA ARG A 128 -10.11 4.84 5.70
C ARG A 128 -10.80 4.39 7.00
N ARG A 129 -10.27 3.38 7.68
CA ARG A 129 -10.85 2.91 8.96
C ARG A 129 -10.61 3.86 10.12
N ARG A 130 -9.57 4.69 10.08
CA ARG A 130 -9.31 5.71 11.11
C ARG A 130 -10.23 6.92 10.98
N ARG A 131 -11.07 7.01 9.95
CA ARG A 131 -12.07 8.07 9.75
C ARG A 131 -13.43 7.79 10.41
N VAL A 132 -13.52 6.82 11.32
CA VAL A 132 -14.62 6.77 12.30
C VAL A 132 -14.18 7.64 13.47
N VAL A 133 -14.37 8.94 13.34
CA VAL A 133 -14.49 9.82 14.51
C VAL A 133 -15.94 9.66 14.95
N VAL A 134 -16.12 9.22 16.19
CA VAL A 134 -17.38 9.30 16.90
C VAL A 134 -17.81 10.77 16.88
N VAL A 135 -18.84 11.10 16.11
CA VAL A 135 -19.66 12.28 16.39
C VAL A 135 -20.71 11.79 17.37
N ALA A 136 -20.39 11.87 18.67
CA ALA A 136 -21.35 11.74 19.75
C ALA A 136 -21.04 12.86 20.76
N GLY A 137 -22.08 13.63 21.08
CA GLY A 137 -22.07 14.69 22.10
C GLY A 137 -21.48 16.01 21.60
N SER A 138 -22.16 17.15 21.69
CA SER A 138 -23.34 17.53 22.50
C SER A 138 -24.11 18.65 21.81
#